data_AF-A0A925D5H0-F1
#
_entry.id   AF-A0A925D5H0-F1
#
_cell.length_a   1.000
_cell.length_b   1.000
_cell.length_c   1.000
_cell.angle_alpha   90.00
_cell.angle_beta   90.00
_cell.angle_gamma   90.00
#
_symmetry.space_group_name_H-M   'P 1'
#
loop_
_entity.id
_entity.type
_entity.pdbx_description
1 polymer ?
#
loop_
_entity_poly.entity_id
_entity_poly.type
_entity_poly.pdbx_seq_one_letter_code
_entity_poly.pdbx_strand_id
1 'polypeptide(L)'
;MSSTPEMPRPRSWLRLQFSLGTLFWLMLVVGMGLVWWKDRSSLDQRLRKLEQMYSPTREPLWGAVDILGIPDDPTGGAGKSWCPAGTSAADWAIVGFDKAVPAATIDLYETYLLGCVMEVIVIDASGKETSIWKGTDPTKPGTARTGLFAVPVPPTIKSVQRVKIHVDSTGKNSWACLDAVGLTTPAGKTAWATSSDCSSVYDGGSLSATSKKGTWHGLW
;
A
#
# COMPACT_ATOMS: atom_id res chain seq x y z
N MET A 1 -83.22 53.48 24.56
CA MET A 1 -82.24 52.77 25.43
C MET A 1 -81.10 52.31 24.53
N SER A 2 -79.92 52.88 24.74
CA SER A 2 -78.74 52.80 23.86
C SER A 2 -77.84 51.64 24.29
N SER A 3 -77.51 50.75 23.37
CA SER A 3 -76.48 49.71 23.53
C SER A 3 -75.36 49.95 22.53
N THR A 4 -74.25 50.52 23.01
CA THR A 4 -72.99 50.61 22.28
C THR A 4 -72.27 49.26 22.27
N PRO A 5 -71.72 48.80 21.14
CA PRO A 5 -70.95 47.55 21.08
C PRO A 5 -69.55 47.73 21.69
N GLU A 6 -69.15 46.77 22.52
CA GLU A 6 -67.86 46.70 23.20
C GLU A 6 -66.76 46.25 22.22
N MET A 7 -65.70 47.04 22.06
CA MET A 7 -64.55 46.72 21.19
C MET A 7 -63.52 45.84 21.94
N PRO A 8 -62.97 44.76 21.33
CA PRO A 8 -61.93 43.96 21.96
C PRO A 8 -60.58 44.69 21.99
N ARG A 9 -59.89 44.62 23.14
CA ARG A 9 -58.58 45.27 23.39
C ARG A 9 -57.43 44.60 22.59
N PRO A 10 -56.39 45.35 22.17
CA PRO A 10 -55.27 44.79 21.43
C PRO A 10 -54.38 43.90 22.31
N ARG A 11 -54.00 42.73 21.78
CA ARG A 11 -53.05 41.79 22.42
C ARG A 11 -51.65 42.42 22.50
N SER A 12 -51.13 42.60 23.71
CA SER A 12 -49.75 43.04 23.95
C SER A 12 -48.75 41.94 23.54
N TRP A 13 -47.87 42.25 22.59
CA TRP A 13 -46.72 41.42 22.26
C TRP A 13 -45.80 41.27 23.49
N LEU A 14 -45.44 40.03 23.84
CA LEU A 14 -44.48 39.71 24.90
C LEU A 14 -43.12 40.35 24.57
N ARG A 15 -42.73 41.39 25.31
CA ARG A 15 -41.34 41.84 25.34
C ARG A 15 -40.56 40.89 26.23
N LEU A 16 -39.75 40.01 25.64
CA LEU A 16 -38.78 39.23 26.40
C LEU A 16 -37.78 40.20 27.05
N GLN A 17 -37.94 40.46 28.34
CA GLN A 17 -36.95 41.16 29.13
C GLN A 17 -35.98 40.11 29.67
N PHE A 18 -34.83 39.96 29.02
CA PHE A 18 -33.76 39.14 29.57
C PHE A 18 -33.09 39.92 30.71
N SER A 19 -33.12 39.36 31.92
CA SER A 19 -32.33 39.91 33.02
C SER A 19 -30.84 39.76 32.71
N LEU A 20 -30.02 40.69 33.18
CA LEU A 20 -28.56 40.63 33.00
C LEU A 20 -27.98 39.30 33.56
N GLY A 21 -28.58 38.77 34.63
CA GLY A 21 -28.23 37.47 35.20
C GLY A 21 -28.54 36.28 34.29
N THR A 22 -29.63 36.36 33.51
CA THR A 22 -29.98 35.32 32.53
C THR A 22 -28.97 35.26 31.38
N LEU A 23 -28.51 36.42 30.90
CA LEU A 23 -27.48 36.48 29.85
C LEU A 23 -26.14 35.94 30.35
N PHE A 24 -25.76 36.27 31.58
CA PHE A 24 -24.55 35.74 32.20
C PHE A 24 -24.61 34.21 32.35
N TRP A 25 -25.75 33.67 32.79
CA TRP A 25 -25.94 32.24 32.95
C TRP A 25 -25.88 31.49 31.60
N LEU A 26 -26.49 32.04 30.56
CA LEU A 26 -26.41 31.50 29.20
C LEU A 26 -24.96 31.50 28.66
N MET A 27 -24.20 32.57 28.93
CA MET A 27 -22.79 32.65 28.53
C MET A 27 -21.95 31.56 29.20
N LEU A 28 -22.19 31.27 30.49
CA LEU A 28 -21.50 30.19 31.20
C LEU A 28 -21.83 28.82 30.61
N VAL A 29 -23.10 28.53 30.32
CA VAL A 29 -23.52 27.26 29.71
C VAL A 29 -22.91 27.08 28.32
N VAL A 30 -22.92 28.12 27.50
CA VAL A 30 -22.29 28.10 26.16
C VAL A 30 -20.79 27.89 26.27
N GLY A 31 -20.11 28.60 27.17
CA GLY A 31 -18.67 28.44 27.41
C GLY A 31 -18.31 27.02 27.84
N MET A 32 -19.09 26.43 28.74
CA MET A 32 -18.90 25.06 29.19
C MET A 32 -19.13 24.04 28.06
N GLY A 33 -20.15 24.29 27.21
CA GLY A 33 -20.39 23.50 26.00
C GLY A 33 -19.24 23.55 24.99
N LEU A 34 -18.63 24.72 24.80
CA LEU A 34 -17.47 24.88 23.90
C LEU A 34 -16.22 24.17 24.43
N VAL A 35 -15.96 24.25 25.74
CA VAL A 35 -14.84 23.54 26.38
C VAL A 35 -15.04 22.03 26.27
N TRP A 36 -16.25 21.55 26.57
CA TRP A 36 -16.60 20.13 26.45
C TRP A 36 -16.49 19.63 25.02
N TRP A 37 -16.98 20.39 24.03
CA TRP A 37 -16.87 20.03 22.62
C TRP A 37 -15.42 19.96 22.16
N LYS A 38 -14.59 20.92 22.56
CA LYS A 38 -13.15 20.93 22.25
C LYS A 38 -12.45 19.72 22.85
N ASP A 39 -12.69 19.43 24.13
CA ASP A 39 -12.11 18.27 24.80
C ASP A 39 -12.54 16.96 24.16
N ARG A 40 -13.85 16.80 23.89
CA ARG A 40 -14.40 15.64 23.20
C ARG A 40 -13.77 15.43 21.83
N SER A 41 -13.64 16.49 21.04
CA SER A 41 -12.99 16.41 19.72
C SER A 41 -11.51 16.02 19.81
N SER A 42 -10.80 16.47 20.85
CA SER A 42 -9.41 16.09 21.09
C SER A 42 -9.29 14.62 21.48
N LEU A 43 -10.22 14.11 22.30
CA LEU A 43 -10.30 12.69 22.65
C LEU A 43 -10.59 11.83 21.41
N ASP A 44 -11.52 12.24 20.54
CA ASP A 44 -11.83 11.51 19.32
C ASP A 44 -10.63 11.45 18.35
N GLN A 45 -9.84 12.52 18.25
CA GLN A 45 -8.59 12.52 17.49
C GLN A 45 -7.53 11.59 18.09
N ARG A 46 -7.38 11.58 19.42
CA ARG A 46 -6.46 10.69 20.12
C ARG A 46 -6.88 9.24 19.96
N LEU A 47 -8.17 8.94 20.08
CA LEU A 47 -8.73 7.61 19.86
C LEU A 47 -8.46 7.12 18.44
N ARG A 48 -8.73 7.92 17.41
CA ARG A 48 -8.41 7.54 16.01
C ARG A 48 -6.91 7.29 15.81
N LYS A 49 -6.06 8.11 16.43
CA LYS A 49 -4.61 7.95 16.35
C LYS A 49 -4.14 6.69 17.10
N LEU A 50 -4.74 6.38 18.24
CA LEU A 50 -4.47 5.16 19.01
C LEU A 50 -5.02 3.93 18.29
N GLU A 51 -6.21 3.98 17.71
CA GLU A 51 -6.75 2.93 16.83
C GLU A 51 -5.82 2.70 15.64
N GLN A 52 -5.28 3.76 15.02
CA GLN A 52 -4.30 3.59 13.95
C GLN A 52 -2.96 3.00 14.44
N MET A 53 -2.51 3.32 15.66
CA MET A 53 -1.26 2.80 16.24
C MET A 53 -1.39 1.38 16.84
N TYR A 54 -2.56 1.04 17.39
CA TYR A 54 -2.80 -0.16 18.21
C TYR A 54 -3.87 -1.08 17.63
N SER A 55 -4.55 -0.71 16.54
CA SER A 55 -5.21 -1.71 15.72
C SER A 55 -4.12 -2.70 15.31
N PRO A 56 -4.31 -4.01 15.50
CA PRO A 56 -3.56 -4.98 14.74
C PRO A 56 -4.03 -4.82 13.30
N THR A 57 -3.55 -3.79 12.63
CA THR A 57 -3.50 -3.78 11.18
C THR A 57 -2.67 -5.00 10.88
N ARG A 58 -3.36 -6.11 10.57
CA ARG A 58 -2.72 -7.25 9.94
C ARG A 58 -2.06 -6.64 8.73
N GLU A 59 -0.73 -6.49 8.78
CA GLU A 59 0.03 -6.02 7.62
C GLU A 59 -0.48 -6.87 6.45
N PRO A 60 -0.96 -6.24 5.38
CA PRO A 60 -1.44 -6.97 4.21
C PRO A 60 -0.34 -7.96 3.80
N LEU A 61 -0.64 -9.26 3.88
CA LEU A 61 0.32 -10.31 3.57
C LEU A 61 0.19 -10.66 2.10
N TRP A 62 1.32 -10.97 1.49
CA TRP A 62 1.41 -11.27 0.07
C TRP A 62 1.03 -10.10 -0.84
N GLY A 63 1.23 -8.88 -0.35
CA GLY A 63 0.91 -7.63 -1.02
C GLY A 63 2.02 -7.14 -1.95
N ALA A 64 1.77 -6.01 -2.64
CA ALA A 64 2.76 -5.40 -3.53
C ALA A 64 4.05 -4.98 -2.81
N VAL A 65 3.99 -4.68 -1.51
CA VAL A 65 5.16 -4.30 -0.70
C VAL A 65 6.11 -5.48 -0.45
N ASP A 66 5.59 -6.70 -0.50
CA ASP A 66 6.32 -7.91 -0.11
C ASP A 66 7.24 -8.46 -1.21
N ILE A 67 7.36 -7.77 -2.35
CA ILE A 67 8.39 -8.05 -3.38
C ILE A 67 9.62 -7.12 -3.24
N LEU A 68 9.58 -6.18 -2.30
CA LEU A 68 10.59 -5.14 -2.13
C LEU A 68 11.68 -5.56 -1.16
N GLY A 69 12.90 -5.10 -1.41
CA GLY A 69 14.05 -5.40 -0.55
C GLY A 69 14.69 -6.75 -0.85
N ILE A 70 15.33 -7.31 0.19
CA ILE A 70 16.03 -8.60 0.10
C ILE A 70 15.02 -9.75 0.23
N PRO A 71 15.30 -10.93 -0.35
CA PRO A 71 14.45 -12.11 -0.14
C PRO A 71 14.38 -12.45 1.35
N ASP A 72 13.17 -12.56 1.89
CA ASP A 72 12.93 -12.85 3.30
C ASP A 72 11.78 -13.84 3.57
N ASP A 73 11.32 -14.56 2.54
CA ASP A 73 10.42 -15.73 2.62
C ASP A 73 11.15 -17.07 2.31
N PRO A 74 12.05 -17.55 3.19
CA PRO A 74 12.86 -18.75 2.93
C PRO A 74 12.06 -20.05 2.86
N THR A 75 10.78 -20.03 3.23
CA THR A 75 9.89 -21.21 3.20
C THR A 75 8.82 -21.12 2.10
N GLY A 76 8.68 -19.97 1.44
CA GLY A 76 7.64 -19.69 0.45
C GLY A 76 6.23 -19.78 1.03
N GLY A 77 6.03 -19.18 2.21
CA GLY A 77 4.78 -19.24 2.96
C GLY A 77 4.73 -18.33 4.19
N ALA A 78 5.71 -17.45 4.38
CA ALA A 78 5.78 -16.53 5.51
C ALA A 78 4.85 -15.30 5.36
N GLY A 79 4.20 -15.15 4.20
CA GLY A 79 3.39 -13.96 3.91
C GLY A 79 4.21 -12.78 3.42
N LYS A 80 5.44 -13.04 2.95
CA LYS A 80 6.42 -12.03 2.58
C LYS A 80 6.86 -12.20 1.13
N SER A 81 5.91 -12.48 0.26
CA SER A 81 6.15 -12.51 -1.18
C SER A 81 4.94 -11.94 -1.85
N TRP A 82 5.09 -11.04 -2.81
CA TRP A 82 3.96 -10.63 -3.62
C TRP A 82 3.32 -11.86 -4.27
N CYS A 83 2.00 -12.00 -4.13
CA CYS A 83 1.23 -13.01 -4.82
C CYS A 83 0.06 -12.35 -5.58
N PRO A 84 -0.25 -12.81 -6.81
CA PRO A 84 -1.46 -12.42 -7.51
C PRO A 84 -2.74 -12.78 -6.74
N ALA A 85 -3.85 -12.15 -7.08
CA ALA A 85 -5.15 -12.44 -6.47
C ALA A 85 -5.61 -13.89 -6.70
N GLY A 86 -5.34 -14.44 -7.90
CA GLY A 86 -5.81 -15.76 -8.31
C GLY A 86 -4.74 -16.87 -8.28
N THR A 87 -5.17 -18.11 -8.03
CA THR A 87 -4.36 -19.35 -8.12
C THR A 87 -4.25 -19.94 -9.53
N SER A 88 -4.91 -19.31 -10.50
CA SER A 88 -4.96 -19.76 -11.89
C SER A 88 -5.22 -18.57 -12.80
N ALA A 89 -4.25 -17.67 -12.88
CA ALA A 89 -4.32 -16.44 -13.66
C ALA A 89 -2.95 -16.07 -14.23
N ALA A 90 -2.99 -15.28 -15.30
CA ALA A 90 -1.82 -14.56 -15.80
C ALA A 90 -1.83 -13.14 -15.22
N ASP A 91 -0.73 -12.77 -14.57
CA ASP A 91 -0.58 -11.51 -13.85
C ASP A 91 0.80 -10.90 -14.12
N TRP A 92 1.01 -9.67 -13.63
CA TRP A 92 2.29 -9.01 -13.74
C TRP A 92 2.62 -8.17 -12.51
N ALA A 93 3.92 -8.01 -12.27
CA ALA A 93 4.48 -7.04 -11.35
C ALA A 93 5.54 -6.20 -12.06
N ILE A 94 5.62 -4.92 -11.74
CA ILE A 94 6.68 -4.00 -12.10
C ILE A 94 7.40 -3.65 -10.82
N VAL A 95 8.73 -3.76 -10.80
CA VAL A 95 9.57 -3.28 -9.71
C VAL A 95 10.47 -2.16 -10.19
N GLY A 96 10.74 -1.19 -9.32
CA GLY A 96 11.64 -0.07 -9.57
C GLY A 96 12.80 -0.01 -8.59
N PHE A 97 13.85 0.68 -9.01
CA PHE A 97 15.09 0.85 -8.26
C PHE A 97 15.39 2.33 -8.07
N ASP A 98 16.01 2.71 -6.95
CA ASP A 98 16.33 4.12 -6.66
C ASP A 98 17.21 4.80 -7.73
N LYS A 99 18.05 4.01 -8.41
CA LYS A 99 18.97 4.46 -9.45
C LYS A 99 19.00 3.41 -10.55
N ALA A 100 19.19 3.84 -11.80
CA ALA A 100 19.42 2.93 -12.90
C ALA A 100 20.70 2.10 -12.67
N VAL A 101 20.60 0.78 -12.83
CA VAL A 101 21.67 -0.17 -12.49
C VAL A 101 22.23 -0.84 -13.76
N PRO A 102 23.56 -0.86 -13.98
CA PRO A 102 24.19 -1.64 -15.04
C PRO A 102 24.23 -3.13 -14.63
N ALA A 103 23.07 -3.80 -14.69
CA ALA A 103 22.90 -5.17 -14.26
C ALA A 103 23.50 -6.17 -15.27
N ALA A 104 24.10 -7.24 -14.76
CA ALA A 104 24.48 -8.44 -15.51
C ALA A 104 23.37 -9.51 -15.45
N THR A 105 22.67 -9.61 -14.33
CA THR A 105 21.50 -10.48 -14.16
C THR A 105 20.35 -9.76 -13.46
N ILE A 106 19.13 -10.20 -13.76
CA ILE A 106 17.92 -9.93 -12.99
C ILE A 106 17.60 -11.21 -12.23
N ASP A 107 17.63 -11.12 -10.90
CA ASP A 107 17.49 -12.25 -9.99
C ASP A 107 16.07 -12.25 -9.45
N LEU A 108 15.24 -13.21 -9.87
CA LEU A 108 13.84 -13.35 -9.48
C LEU A 108 13.72 -14.45 -8.44
N TYR A 109 13.32 -14.09 -7.21
CA TYR A 109 13.11 -15.04 -6.12
C TYR A 109 11.65 -15.50 -6.14
N GLU A 110 11.40 -16.67 -6.69
CA GLU A 110 10.07 -17.25 -6.83
C GLU A 110 9.66 -18.01 -5.57
N THR A 111 8.38 -17.91 -5.22
CA THR A 111 7.77 -18.69 -4.13
C THR A 111 6.44 -19.33 -4.53
N TYR A 112 6.03 -20.37 -3.80
CA TYR A 112 4.85 -21.22 -4.07
C TYR A 112 4.89 -22.01 -5.38
N LEU A 113 4.67 -21.36 -6.52
CA LEU A 113 4.71 -21.97 -7.85
C LEU A 113 6.02 -21.58 -8.53
N LEU A 114 6.99 -22.48 -8.49
CA LEU A 114 8.25 -22.30 -9.23
C LEU A 114 8.04 -22.55 -10.73
N GLY A 115 8.85 -21.88 -11.54
CA GLY A 115 8.75 -21.98 -12.98
C GLY A 115 7.57 -21.17 -13.54
N CYS A 116 7.20 -20.08 -12.85
CA CYS A 116 5.98 -19.32 -13.16
C CYS A 116 6.22 -18.10 -14.04
N VAL A 117 7.47 -17.68 -14.25
CA VAL A 117 7.79 -16.49 -15.03
C VAL A 117 7.63 -16.77 -16.53
N MET A 118 6.90 -15.90 -17.23
CA MET A 118 6.61 -16.07 -18.67
C MET A 118 7.37 -15.06 -19.54
N GLU A 119 7.62 -13.87 -19.01
CA GLU A 119 8.32 -12.81 -19.73
C GLU A 119 8.96 -11.82 -18.74
N VAL A 120 10.16 -11.35 -19.08
CA VAL A 120 10.90 -10.32 -18.33
C VAL A 120 11.24 -9.17 -19.26
N ILE A 121 10.74 -7.99 -18.92
CA ILE A 121 10.89 -6.76 -19.67
C ILE A 121 11.69 -5.77 -18.83
N VAL A 122 12.78 -5.27 -19.38
CA VAL A 122 13.53 -4.16 -18.81
C VAL A 122 12.89 -2.85 -19.24
N ILE A 123 12.81 -1.91 -18.31
CA ILE A 123 12.40 -0.53 -18.57
C ILE A 123 13.55 0.39 -18.17
N ASP A 124 14.05 1.18 -19.11
CA ASP A 124 15.13 2.13 -18.85
C ASP A 124 14.63 3.46 -18.23
N ALA A 125 15.56 4.36 -17.93
CA ALA A 125 15.25 5.66 -17.32
C ALA A 125 14.43 6.59 -18.22
N SER A 126 14.41 6.35 -19.54
CA SER A 126 13.55 7.08 -20.48
C SER A 126 12.13 6.49 -20.56
N GLY A 127 11.89 5.35 -19.91
CA GLY A 127 10.64 4.61 -19.96
C GLY A 127 10.54 3.64 -21.14
N LYS A 128 11.62 3.43 -21.90
CA LYS A 128 11.62 2.47 -23.00
C LYS A 128 11.61 1.05 -22.46
N GLU A 129 10.65 0.26 -22.92
CA GLU A 129 10.51 -1.16 -22.60
C GLU A 129 11.28 -2.03 -23.60
N THR A 130 11.95 -3.08 -23.11
CA THR A 130 12.64 -4.07 -23.95
C THR A 130 12.49 -5.45 -23.31
N SER A 131 11.79 -6.36 -23.99
CA SER A 131 11.69 -7.76 -23.58
C SER A 131 13.07 -8.42 -23.75
N ILE A 132 13.64 -8.91 -22.66
CA ILE A 132 14.97 -9.55 -22.66
C ILE A 132 14.89 -11.07 -22.52
N TRP A 133 13.75 -11.58 -22.06
CA TRP A 133 13.49 -13.00 -21.91
C TRP A 133 12.01 -13.29 -22.04
N LYS A 134 11.67 -14.36 -22.77
CA LYS A 134 10.31 -14.88 -22.91
C LYS A 134 10.37 -16.38 -23.19
N GLY A 135 9.62 -17.18 -22.45
CA GLY A 135 9.61 -18.63 -22.64
C GLY A 135 9.12 -19.39 -21.42
N THR A 136 9.60 -20.62 -21.28
CA THR A 136 9.35 -21.45 -20.10
C THR A 136 10.46 -21.23 -19.09
N ASP A 137 10.08 -20.79 -17.90
CA ASP A 137 10.98 -20.60 -16.77
C ASP A 137 11.69 -21.94 -16.42
N PRO A 138 13.03 -21.97 -16.40
CA PRO A 138 13.79 -23.17 -16.14
C PRO A 138 13.81 -23.60 -14.66
N THR A 139 13.29 -22.77 -13.74
CA THR A 139 13.23 -23.08 -12.31
C THR A 139 12.36 -24.31 -12.08
N LYS A 140 12.96 -25.38 -11.57
CA LYS A 140 12.26 -26.65 -11.38
C LYS A 140 11.55 -26.68 -10.03
N PRO A 141 10.28 -27.11 -9.95
CA PRO A 141 9.63 -27.42 -8.69
C PRO A 141 10.33 -28.63 -8.05
N GLY A 142 11.01 -28.38 -6.93
CA GLY A 142 11.61 -29.42 -6.09
C GLY A 142 10.72 -29.75 -4.89
N THR A 143 11.33 -30.21 -3.80
CA THR A 143 10.67 -30.25 -2.47
C THR A 143 10.59 -28.87 -1.82
N ALA A 144 11.39 -27.91 -2.30
CA ALA A 144 11.39 -26.52 -1.86
C ALA A 144 10.26 -25.74 -2.56
N ARG A 145 9.65 -24.81 -1.82
CA ARG A 145 8.66 -23.84 -2.32
C ARG A 145 9.31 -22.52 -2.75
N THR A 146 10.63 -22.48 -2.82
CA THR A 146 11.43 -21.28 -3.11
C THR A 146 12.41 -21.60 -4.24
N GLY A 147 12.60 -20.68 -5.16
CA GLY A 147 13.49 -20.83 -6.31
C GLY A 147 14.12 -19.51 -6.71
N LEU A 148 15.21 -19.59 -7.48
CA LEU A 148 15.88 -18.42 -8.04
C LEU A 148 15.97 -18.57 -9.55
N PHE A 149 15.32 -17.67 -10.26
CA PHE A 149 15.50 -17.51 -11.69
C PHE A 149 16.39 -16.30 -11.98
N ALA A 150 17.65 -16.56 -12.36
CA ALA A 150 18.60 -15.52 -12.77
C ALA A 150 18.54 -15.32 -14.29
N VAL A 151 17.98 -14.20 -14.72
CA VAL A 151 17.84 -13.83 -16.14
C VAL A 151 19.05 -13.00 -16.59
N PRO A 152 19.85 -13.47 -17.56
CA PRO A 152 20.98 -12.69 -18.07
C PRO A 152 20.51 -11.41 -18.77
N VAL A 153 21.16 -10.29 -18.46
CA VAL A 153 20.91 -9.00 -19.11
C VAL A 153 21.87 -8.85 -20.29
N PRO A 154 21.37 -8.64 -21.53
CA PRO A 154 22.23 -8.47 -22.69
C PRO A 154 23.12 -7.22 -22.59
N PRO A 155 24.38 -7.23 -23.08
CA PRO A 155 25.28 -6.07 -23.02
C PRO A 155 24.80 -4.81 -23.77
N THR A 156 23.76 -4.95 -24.60
CA THR A 156 23.07 -3.86 -25.29
C THR A 156 22.24 -3.00 -24.33
N ILE A 157 21.77 -3.57 -23.22
CA ILE A 157 21.08 -2.86 -22.14
C ILE A 157 22.14 -2.25 -21.23
N LYS A 158 22.25 -0.91 -21.24
CA LYS A 158 23.28 -0.21 -20.45
C LYS A 158 22.91 -0.02 -18.99
N SER A 159 21.62 0.13 -18.71
CA SER A 159 21.10 0.29 -17.36
C SER A 159 19.64 -0.08 -17.28
N VAL A 160 19.22 -0.67 -16.16
CA VAL A 160 17.85 -1.05 -15.84
C VAL A 160 17.32 -0.11 -14.76
N GLN A 161 16.17 0.53 -14.99
CA GLN A 161 15.52 1.43 -14.03
C GLN A 161 14.31 0.77 -13.37
N ARG A 162 13.55 -0.01 -14.14
CA ARG A 162 12.47 -0.87 -13.67
C ARG A 162 12.49 -2.20 -14.42
N VAL A 163 11.85 -3.20 -13.85
CA VAL A 163 11.66 -4.53 -14.46
C VAL A 163 10.19 -4.86 -14.38
N LYS A 164 9.58 -5.26 -15.49
CA LYS A 164 8.25 -5.84 -15.54
C LYS A 164 8.37 -7.34 -15.71
N ILE A 165 7.72 -8.08 -14.83
CA ILE A 165 7.71 -9.53 -14.77
C ILE A 165 6.27 -9.98 -15.03
N HIS A 166 6.08 -10.80 -16.06
CA HIS A 166 4.83 -11.52 -16.28
C HIS A 166 4.93 -12.90 -15.67
N VAL A 167 3.90 -13.30 -14.93
CA VAL A 167 3.79 -14.62 -14.32
C VAL A 167 2.49 -15.30 -14.77
N ASP A 168 2.48 -16.63 -14.80
CA ASP A 168 1.29 -17.42 -15.16
C ASP A 168 1.15 -18.66 -14.28
N SER A 169 -0.01 -18.79 -13.65
CA SER A 169 -0.41 -19.95 -12.85
C SER A 169 -1.59 -20.72 -13.45
N THR A 170 -2.00 -20.41 -14.68
CA THR A 170 -3.17 -20.99 -15.33
C THR A 170 -3.13 -22.51 -15.34
N GLY A 171 -4.16 -23.14 -14.75
CA GLY A 171 -4.29 -24.60 -14.66
C GLY A 171 -3.33 -25.27 -13.66
N LYS A 172 -2.61 -24.52 -12.82
CA LYS A 172 -1.69 -25.04 -11.81
C LYS A 172 -2.29 -25.10 -10.40
N ASN A 173 -3.40 -24.40 -10.15
CA ASN A 173 -4.06 -24.30 -8.84
C ASN A 173 -3.10 -23.88 -7.71
N SER A 174 -2.17 -22.96 -8.00
CA SER A 174 -1.15 -22.45 -7.07
C SER A 174 -0.86 -20.98 -7.39
N TRP A 175 -0.36 -20.22 -6.42
CA TRP A 175 0.03 -18.83 -6.67
C TRP A 175 1.44 -18.73 -7.23
N ALA A 176 1.61 -17.88 -8.25
CA ALA A 176 2.88 -17.51 -8.85
C ALA A 176 3.47 -16.30 -8.11
N CYS A 177 4.10 -16.54 -6.97
CA CYS A 177 4.55 -15.49 -6.07
C CYS A 177 6.02 -15.13 -6.28
N LEU A 178 6.39 -13.89 -5.95
CA LEU A 178 7.76 -13.38 -5.98
C LEU A 178 8.10 -12.74 -4.63
N ASP A 179 9.14 -13.26 -3.98
CA ASP A 179 9.70 -12.79 -2.70
C ASP A 179 10.53 -11.52 -2.90
N ALA A 180 11.40 -11.51 -3.91
CA ALA A 180 12.26 -10.37 -4.17
C ALA A 180 12.70 -10.31 -5.64
N VAL A 181 13.08 -9.10 -6.06
CA VAL A 181 13.76 -8.87 -7.33
C VAL A 181 15.05 -8.11 -7.09
N GLY A 182 16.16 -8.71 -7.52
CA GLY A 182 17.50 -8.16 -7.46
C GLY A 182 18.07 -7.84 -8.84
N LEU A 183 18.90 -6.80 -8.92
CA LEU A 183 19.76 -6.51 -10.07
C LEU A 183 21.20 -6.70 -9.67
N THR A 184 21.82 -7.78 -10.14
CA THR A 184 23.21 -8.09 -9.83
C THR A 184 24.12 -7.56 -10.93
N THR A 185 25.04 -6.68 -10.54
CA THR A 185 26.04 -6.06 -11.43
C THR A 185 27.13 -7.07 -11.83
N PRO A 186 27.92 -6.79 -12.89
CA PRO A 186 29.07 -7.62 -13.25
C PRO A 186 30.10 -7.80 -12.11
N ALA A 187 30.14 -6.86 -11.16
CA ALA A 187 31.00 -6.93 -9.98
C ALA A 187 30.41 -7.77 -8.83
N GLY A 188 29.26 -8.42 -9.03
CA GLY A 188 28.59 -9.26 -8.04
C GLY A 188 27.80 -8.49 -6.97
N LYS A 189 27.67 -7.17 -7.10
CA LYS A 189 26.84 -6.36 -6.19
C LYS A 189 25.39 -6.36 -6.64
N THR A 190 24.46 -6.68 -5.74
CA THR A 190 23.02 -6.67 -5.98
C THR A 190 22.38 -5.37 -5.49
N ALA A 191 21.52 -4.78 -6.31
CA ALA A 191 20.59 -3.72 -5.93
C ALA A 191 19.18 -4.30 -5.85
N TRP A 192 18.44 -3.94 -4.81
CA TRP A 192 17.13 -4.50 -4.51
C TRP A 192 16.00 -3.54 -4.92
N ALA A 193 14.86 -4.10 -5.28
CA ALA A 193 13.67 -3.33 -5.62
C ALA A 193 13.23 -2.42 -4.46
N THR A 194 12.91 -1.17 -4.77
CA THR A 194 12.45 -0.16 -3.80
C THR A 194 11.06 0.37 -4.07
N SER A 195 10.47 0.07 -5.23
CA SER A 195 9.06 0.35 -5.53
C SER A 195 8.44 -0.78 -6.33
N SER A 196 7.13 -0.91 -6.28
CA SER A 196 6.39 -1.91 -7.04
C SER A 196 5.03 -1.39 -7.49
N ASP A 197 4.57 -1.93 -8.62
CA ASP A 197 3.21 -1.84 -9.15
C ASP A 197 2.80 -3.23 -9.66
N CYS A 198 1.56 -3.65 -9.51
CA CYS A 198 1.13 -4.97 -9.97
C CYS A 198 -0.30 -4.96 -10.52
N SER A 199 -0.67 -6.00 -11.27
CA SER A 199 -2.03 -6.17 -11.79
C SER A 199 -3.04 -6.52 -10.70
N SER A 200 -2.62 -7.31 -9.71
CA SER A 200 -3.46 -7.79 -8.62
C SER A 200 -2.60 -8.21 -7.41
N VAL A 201 -3.24 -8.29 -6.24
CA VAL A 201 -2.64 -8.77 -4.99
C VAL A 201 -3.61 -9.70 -4.28
N TYR A 202 -3.07 -10.71 -3.59
CA TYR A 202 -3.82 -11.73 -2.85
C TYR A 202 -4.84 -11.16 -1.85
N ASP A 203 -4.44 -10.15 -1.08
CA ASP A 203 -5.23 -9.57 0.00
C ASP A 203 -6.20 -8.46 -0.44
N GLY A 204 -6.23 -8.12 -1.74
CA GLY A 204 -7.00 -7.00 -2.29
C GLY A 204 -6.54 -5.62 -1.80
N GLY A 205 -5.33 -5.52 -1.27
CA GLY A 205 -4.70 -4.29 -0.79
C GLY A 205 -4.20 -3.37 -1.92
N SER A 206 -3.24 -2.51 -1.58
CA SER A 206 -2.65 -1.57 -2.55
C SER A 206 -1.89 -2.31 -3.65
N LEU A 207 -2.17 -1.97 -4.91
CA LEU A 207 -1.45 -2.50 -6.07
C LEU A 207 -0.07 -1.87 -6.27
N SER A 208 0.21 -0.77 -5.56
CA SER A 208 1.47 -0.06 -5.63
C SER A 208 2.08 0.05 -4.24
N ALA A 209 3.40 -0.07 -4.16
CA ALA A 209 4.15 0.13 -2.93
C ALA A 209 5.49 0.83 -3.19
N THR A 210 6.03 1.44 -2.14
CA THR A 210 7.38 2.00 -2.14
C THR A 210 8.00 1.74 -0.78
N SER A 211 9.19 1.16 -0.78
CA SER A 211 10.03 1.03 0.40
C SER A 211 10.35 2.44 0.89
N LYS A 212 9.78 2.81 2.04
CA LYS A 212 10.31 3.95 2.78
C LYS A 212 11.71 3.53 3.20
N LYS A 213 12.76 4.10 2.60
CA LYS A 213 14.05 4.19 3.30
C LYS A 213 13.74 4.79 4.65
N GLY A 214 13.70 3.97 5.69
CA GLY A 214 13.51 4.43 7.05
C GLY A 214 14.62 5.44 7.31
N THR A 215 14.28 6.72 7.41
CA THR A 215 15.15 7.68 8.07
C THR A 215 15.23 7.16 9.50
N TRP A 216 16.35 6.51 9.84
CA TRP A 216 16.66 6.15 11.20
C TRP A 216 16.73 7.45 12.00
N HIS A 217 15.62 7.85 12.62
CA HIS A 217 15.65 8.77 13.74
C HIS A 217 16.08 7.92 14.94
N GLY A 218 17.40 7.75 15.05
CA GLY A 218 18.00 7.19 16.26
C GLY A 218 17.47 7.98 17.46
N LEU A 219 16.77 7.30 18.35
CA LEU A 219 16.44 7.82 19.67
C LEU A 219 17.71 7.75 20.50
N TRP A 220 18.41 8.88 20.58
CA TRP A 220 19.26 9.23 21.71
C TRP A 220 18.69 10.49 22.35
#